data_AF-A0A2R5F9R6-F1
#
_entry.id   AF-A0A2R5F9R6-F1
#
_cell.length_a   1.000
_cell.length_b   1.000
_cell.length_c   1.000
_cell.angle_alpha   90.00
_cell.angle_beta   90.00
_cell.angle_gamma   90.00
#
_symmetry.space_group_name_H-M   'P 1'
#
loop_
_entity.id
_entity.type
_entity.pdbx_description
1 polymer ?
#
loop_
_entity_poly.entity_id
_entity_poly.type
_entity_poly.pdbx_seq_one_letter_code
_entity_poly.pdbx_strand_id
1 'polypeptide(L)'
;MSQQKSGTSNRGFASMDEQKQREIASKGGQAAHAKGTAHEFTPEEAAAAGRKGGQAAHAKGTAHEFTSEEAAAAGRKGGQAAHQKGTAHEFTSQEASAAGRKGGQNSHGGSSSGKSPVQNSKHMSDIGRKGGEHRHGGR
;
A
#
# COMPACT_ATOMS: atom_id res chain seq x y z
N MET A 1 27.00 -6.25 -62.24
CA MET A 1 26.91 -6.73 -60.84
C MET A 1 26.18 -5.69 -60.02
N SER A 2 24.87 -5.84 -59.80
CA SER A 2 24.07 -4.90 -58.99
C SER A 2 24.13 -5.32 -57.52
N GLN A 3 24.84 -4.55 -56.69
CA GLN A 3 24.80 -4.70 -55.24
C GLN A 3 23.49 -4.13 -54.69
N GLN A 4 22.59 -5.02 -54.30
CA GLN A 4 21.34 -4.69 -53.63
C GLN A 4 21.65 -4.44 -52.16
N LYS A 5 21.72 -3.16 -51.75
CA LYS A 5 21.84 -2.76 -50.34
C LYS A 5 20.62 -3.30 -49.58
N SER A 6 20.83 -4.29 -48.71
CA SER A 6 19.83 -4.75 -47.76
C SER A 6 19.61 -3.70 -46.68
N GLY A 7 18.77 -2.70 -46.97
CA GLY A 7 18.24 -1.80 -45.95
C GLY A 7 17.49 -2.62 -44.90
N THR A 8 17.79 -2.38 -43.63
CA THR A 8 17.04 -2.96 -42.51
C THR A 8 15.57 -2.62 -42.72
N SER A 9 14.80 -3.61 -43.16
CA SER A 9 13.36 -3.45 -43.28
C SER A 9 12.83 -3.04 -41.91
N ASN A 10 12.07 -1.94 -41.82
CA ASN A 10 11.39 -1.47 -40.61
C ASN A 10 10.30 -2.49 -40.16
N ARG A 11 10.71 -3.72 -39.89
CA ARG A 11 9.88 -4.87 -39.54
C ARG A 11 10.23 -5.27 -38.12
N GLY A 12 9.19 -5.46 -37.31
CA GLY A 12 9.33 -5.85 -35.92
C GLY A 12 8.64 -4.88 -34.99
N PHE A 13 8.35 -5.34 -33.78
CA PHE A 13 7.62 -4.58 -32.77
C PHE A 13 8.32 -3.26 -32.41
N ALA A 14 9.64 -3.29 -32.25
CA ALA A 14 10.44 -2.12 -31.89
C ALA A 14 10.52 -1.06 -33.01
N SER A 15 10.27 -1.43 -34.27
CA SER A 15 10.28 -0.51 -35.41
C SER A 15 8.91 0.12 -35.68
N MET A 16 7.87 -0.21 -34.91
CA MET A 16 6.55 0.40 -35.01
C MET A 16 6.49 1.72 -34.24
N ASP A 17 5.49 2.56 -34.53
CA ASP A 17 5.21 3.76 -33.74
C ASP A 17 4.89 3.43 -32.27
N GLU A 18 5.32 4.27 -31.33
CA GLU A 18 5.16 4.04 -29.89
C GLU A 18 3.70 3.85 -29.46
N GLN A 19 2.78 4.61 -30.06
CA GLN A 19 1.35 4.47 -29.80
C GLN A 19 0.86 3.07 -30.18
N LYS A 20 1.27 2.58 -31.35
CA LYS A 20 0.93 1.24 -31.83
C LYS A 20 1.55 0.15 -30.97
N GLN A 21 2.80 0.33 -30.51
CA GLN A 21 3.43 -0.58 -29.56
C GLN A 21 2.64 -0.66 -28.25
N ARG A 22 2.27 0.49 -27.67
CA ARG A 22 1.48 0.55 -26.44
C ARG A 22 0.12 -0.12 -26.61
N GLU A 23 -0.56 0.12 -27.72
CA GLU A 23 -1.85 -0.52 -28.01
C GLU A 23 -1.73 -2.05 -28.10
N ILE A 24 -0.72 -2.55 -28.83
CA ILE A 24 -0.50 -3.99 -28.97
C ILE A 24 -0.11 -4.60 -27.62
N ALA A 25 0.77 -3.95 -26.84
CA ALA A 25 1.14 -4.40 -25.50
C ALA A 25 -0.06 -4.42 -24.55
N SER A 26 -0.89 -3.38 -24.60
CA SER A 26 -2.13 -3.28 -23.80
C SER A 26 -3.10 -4.40 -24.15
N LYS A 27 -3.34 -4.65 -25.43
CA LYS A 27 -4.17 -5.77 -25.92
C LYS A 27 -3.60 -7.13 -25.51
N GLY A 28 -2.27 -7.30 -25.55
CA GLY A 28 -1.59 -8.51 -25.11
C GLY A 28 -1.80 -8.80 -23.63
N GLY A 29 -1.65 -7.79 -22.77
CA GLY A 29 -1.91 -7.91 -21.33
C GLY A 29 -3.38 -8.24 -21.03
N GLN A 30 -4.32 -7.52 -21.65
CA GLN A 30 -5.75 -7.80 -21.51
C GLN A 30 -6.11 -9.21 -21.94
N ALA A 31 -5.57 -9.68 -23.07
CA ALA A 31 -5.79 -11.03 -23.57
C ALA A 31 -5.22 -12.10 -22.60
N ALA A 32 -4.06 -11.86 -22.00
CA ALA A 32 -3.46 -12.78 -21.04
C ALA A 32 -4.30 -12.92 -19.76
N HIS A 33 -4.87 -11.82 -19.27
CA HIS A 33 -5.85 -11.84 -18.17
C HIS A 33 -7.14 -12.54 -18.57
N ALA A 34 -7.72 -12.19 -19.73
CA ALA A 34 -8.97 -12.81 -20.21
C ALA A 34 -8.83 -14.33 -20.44
N LYS A 35 -7.64 -14.80 -20.81
CA LYS A 35 -7.33 -16.22 -21.00
C LYS A 35 -6.93 -16.95 -19.70
N GLY A 36 -6.83 -16.26 -18.56
CA GLY A 36 -6.39 -16.83 -17.29
C GLY A 36 -4.92 -17.28 -17.28
N THR A 37 -4.11 -16.85 -18.25
CA THR A 37 -2.67 -17.14 -18.28
C THR A 37 -1.85 -16.18 -17.44
N ALA A 38 -2.42 -15.00 -17.13
CA ALA A 38 -1.81 -14.03 -16.24
C ALA A 38 -2.01 -14.45 -14.78
N HIS A 39 -1.08 -14.05 -13.92
CA HIS A 39 -1.25 -14.20 -12.47
C HIS A 39 -2.33 -13.24 -11.98
N GLU A 40 -3.29 -13.78 -11.24
CA GLU A 40 -4.31 -13.00 -10.55
C GLU A 40 -3.92 -12.85 -9.09
N PHE A 41 -3.90 -11.60 -8.62
CA PHE A 41 -3.64 -11.31 -7.23
C PHE A 41 -4.93 -11.44 -6.43
N THR A 42 -4.87 -12.20 -5.35
CA THR A 42 -5.91 -12.11 -4.32
C THR A 42 -5.89 -10.72 -3.65
N PRO A 43 -7.01 -10.25 -3.08
CA PRO A 43 -7.05 -8.98 -2.34
C PRO A 43 -5.98 -8.90 -1.25
N GLU A 44 -5.73 -10.01 -0.55
CA GLU A 44 -4.71 -10.13 0.49
C GLU A 44 -3.30 -9.97 -0.09
N GLU A 45 -3.00 -10.60 -1.22
CA GLU A 45 -1.70 -10.49 -1.89
C GLU A 45 -1.47 -9.08 -2.44
N ALA A 46 -2.49 -8.47 -3.06
CA ALA A 46 -2.41 -7.10 -3.55
C ALA A 46 -2.13 -6.12 -2.39
N ALA A 47 -2.80 -6.29 -1.25
CA ALA A 47 -2.56 -5.50 -0.05
C ALA A 47 -1.16 -5.74 0.54
N ALA A 48 -0.68 -6.99 0.58
CA ALA A 48 0.65 -7.32 1.04
C ALA A 48 1.74 -6.71 0.13
N ALA A 49 1.58 -6.81 -1.18
CA ALA A 49 2.47 -6.22 -2.17
C ALA A 49 2.49 -4.69 -2.07
N GLY A 50 1.33 -4.05 -1.93
CA GLY A 50 1.22 -2.60 -1.72
C GLY A 50 1.94 -2.14 -0.46
N ARG A 51 1.74 -2.82 0.67
CA ARG A 51 2.46 -2.54 1.92
C ARG A 51 3.97 -2.67 1.77
N LYS A 52 4.43 -3.77 1.16
CA LYS A 52 5.86 -4.02 0.92
C LYS A 52 6.48 -2.97 -0.01
N GLY A 53 5.77 -2.57 -1.06
CA GLY A 53 6.19 -1.53 -1.98
C GLY A 53 6.34 -0.17 -1.29
N GLY A 54 5.35 0.21 -0.47
CA GLY A 54 5.41 1.43 0.34
C GLY A 54 6.59 1.41 1.32
N GLN A 55 6.77 0.32 2.06
CA GLN A 55 7.91 0.14 2.98
C GLN A 55 9.26 0.25 2.24
N ALA A 56 9.37 -0.39 1.07
CA ALA A 56 10.59 -0.33 0.27
C ALA A 56 10.86 1.09 -0.27
N ALA A 57 9.84 1.83 -0.68
CA ALA A 57 9.98 3.21 -1.13
C ALA A 57 10.44 4.13 0.02
N HIS A 58 9.88 3.96 1.22
CA HIS A 58 10.32 4.69 2.42
C HIS A 58 11.77 4.33 2.78
N ALA A 59 12.12 3.04 2.79
CA ALA A 59 13.49 2.60 3.09
C ALA A 59 14.53 3.12 2.07
N LYS A 60 14.13 3.30 0.81
CA LYS A 60 14.99 3.85 -0.25
C LYS A 60 14.99 5.38 -0.32
N GLY A 61 14.18 6.07 0.48
CA GLY A 61 14.02 7.52 0.42
C GLY A 61 13.36 8.02 -0.88
N THR A 62 12.72 7.14 -1.64
CA THR A 62 11.98 7.51 -2.87
C THR A 62 10.50 7.76 -2.61
N ALA A 63 10.04 7.55 -1.38
CA ALA A 63 8.69 7.89 -0.97
C ALA A 63 8.53 9.42 -0.91
N HIS A 64 7.38 9.92 -1.35
CA HIS A 64 7.05 11.32 -1.19
C HIS A 64 6.71 11.59 0.28
N GLU A 65 7.44 12.51 0.89
CA GLU A 65 7.14 13.02 2.23
C GLU A 65 6.14 14.16 2.10
N PHE A 66 4.92 13.93 2.56
CA PHE A 66 3.91 14.97 2.61
C PHE A 66 4.17 15.86 3.83
N THR A 67 4.13 17.17 3.62
CA THR A 67 3.96 18.09 4.75
C THR A 67 2.57 17.94 5.37
N SER A 68 2.38 18.38 6.61
CA SER A 68 1.08 18.31 7.30
C SER A 68 -0.04 19.03 6.52
N GLU A 69 0.28 20.16 5.88
CA GLU A 69 -0.69 20.92 5.08
C GLU A 69 -1.05 20.18 3.78
N GLU A 70 -0.07 19.58 3.10
CA GLU A 70 -0.29 18.80 1.88
C GLU A 70 -1.07 17.53 2.16
N ALA A 71 -0.77 16.81 3.26
CA ALA A 71 -1.52 15.64 3.69
C ALA A 71 -2.98 16.01 3.99
N ALA A 72 -3.22 17.13 4.65
CA ALA A 72 -4.57 17.63 4.92
C ALA A 72 -5.30 18.05 3.63
N ALA A 73 -4.61 18.71 2.69
CA ALA A 73 -5.17 19.07 1.39
C ALA A 73 -5.54 17.83 0.56
N ALA A 74 -4.65 16.82 0.52
CA ALA A 74 -4.89 15.56 -0.16
C ALA A 74 -6.07 14.79 0.46
N GLY A 75 -6.14 14.74 1.80
CA GLY A 75 -7.26 14.14 2.53
C GLY A 75 -8.59 14.83 2.22
N ARG A 76 -8.65 16.17 2.26
CA ARG A 76 -9.84 16.95 1.91
C ARG A 76 -10.28 16.69 0.47
N LYS A 77 -9.34 16.72 -0.47
CA LYS A 77 -9.61 16.47 -1.90
C LYS A 77 -10.13 15.04 -2.12
N GLY A 78 -9.53 14.06 -1.47
CA GLY A 78 -9.96 12.66 -1.53
C GLY A 78 -11.39 12.48 -0.99
N GLY A 79 -11.69 13.10 0.16
CA GLY A 79 -13.04 13.08 0.73
C GLY A 79 -14.07 13.73 -0.20
N GLN A 80 -13.78 14.92 -0.72
CA GLN A 80 -14.66 15.59 -1.69
C GLN A 80 -14.92 14.75 -2.93
N ALA A 81 -13.88 14.11 -3.48
CA ALA A 81 -14.02 13.22 -4.63
C ALA A 81 -14.89 12.00 -4.32
N ALA A 82 -14.76 11.41 -3.13
CA ALA A 82 -15.62 10.31 -2.69
C ALA A 82 -17.09 10.74 -2.55
N HIS A 83 -17.34 11.93 -2.01
CA HIS A 83 -18.68 12.50 -1.91
C HIS A 83 -19.29 12.76 -3.29
N GLN A 84 -18.52 13.33 -4.23
CA GLN A 84 -18.97 13.56 -5.61
C GLN A 84 -19.30 12.26 -6.35
N LYS A 85 -18.57 11.18 -6.06
CA LYS A 85 -18.79 9.86 -6.66
C LYS A 85 -19.87 9.03 -5.95
N GLY A 86 -20.44 9.53 -4.84
CA GLY A 86 -21.41 8.78 -4.03
C GLY A 86 -20.82 7.58 -3.31
N THR A 87 -19.49 7.48 -3.21
CA THR A 87 -18.80 6.39 -2.50
C THR A 87 -18.39 6.77 -1.08
N ALA A 88 -18.72 7.99 -0.65
CA ALA A 88 -18.45 8.44 0.70
C ALA A 88 -19.35 7.71 1.70
N HIS A 89 -18.76 7.33 2.84
CA HIS A 89 -19.52 6.83 3.97
C HIS A 89 -20.19 7.99 4.70
N GLU A 90 -21.49 7.84 5.00
CA GLU A 90 -22.21 8.78 5.84
C GLU A 90 -21.87 8.49 7.30
N PHE A 91 -21.06 9.36 7.89
CA PHE A 91 -20.70 9.24 9.30
C PHE A 91 -21.77 9.88 10.17
N THR A 92 -22.17 9.18 11.23
CA THR A 92 -22.83 9.85 12.36
C THR A 92 -21.85 10.77 13.08
N SER A 93 -22.34 11.75 13.84
CA SER A 93 -21.47 12.68 14.59
C SER A 93 -20.51 11.97 15.55
N GLN A 94 -20.94 10.85 16.13
CA GLN A 94 -20.11 10.02 17.01
C GLN A 94 -19.02 9.28 16.24
N GLU A 95 -19.34 8.72 15.07
CA GLU A 95 -18.38 8.02 14.21
C GLU A 95 -17.38 8.97 13.56
N ALA A 96 -17.81 10.15 13.11
CA ALA A 96 -16.92 11.17 12.56
C ALA A 96 -15.87 11.61 13.60
N SER A 97 -16.32 11.81 14.86
CA SER A 97 -15.43 12.15 15.97
C SER A 97 -14.44 11.03 16.29
N ALA A 98 -14.89 9.77 16.28
CA ALA A 98 -14.03 8.61 16.52
C ALA A 98 -13.00 8.41 15.39
N ALA A 99 -13.43 8.56 14.14
CA ALA A 99 -12.55 8.46 12.96
C ALA A 99 -11.49 9.57 12.94
N GLY A 100 -11.86 10.81 13.26
CA GLY A 100 -10.92 11.93 13.37
C GLY A 100 -9.85 11.71 14.44
N ARG A 101 -10.25 11.19 15.61
CA ARG A 101 -9.30 10.84 16.69
C ARG A 101 -8.32 9.75 16.25
N LYS A 102 -8.81 8.68 15.60
CA LYS A 102 -7.97 7.56 15.13
C LYS A 102 -7.02 7.99 13.99
N GLY A 103 -7.50 8.82 13.06
CA GLY A 103 -6.69 9.35 11.96
C GLY A 103 -5.52 10.21 12.45
N GLY A 104 -5.74 11.00 13.51
CA GLY A 104 -4.70 11.81 14.12
C GLY A 104 -3.68 11.02 14.95
N GLN A 105 -3.97 9.79 15.40
CA GLN A 105 -3.03 9.03 16.24
C GLN A 105 -1.83 8.48 15.47
N ASN A 106 -1.98 8.21 14.17
CA ASN A 106 -0.90 7.65 13.35
C ASN A 106 0.06 8.71 12.78
N SER A 107 -0.26 10.00 12.89
CA SER A 107 0.58 11.11 12.42
C SER A 107 1.57 11.64 13.46
N HIS A 108 1.63 11.04 14.66
CA HIS A 108 2.56 11.46 15.71
C HIS A 108 3.82 10.59 15.73
N GLY A 109 4.61 10.72 14.65
CA GLY A 109 6.05 10.48 14.73
C GLY A 109 6.71 11.68 15.41
N GLY A 110 6.99 11.56 16.72
CA GLY A 110 7.90 12.44 17.44
C GLY A 110 7.27 13.63 18.19
N SER A 111 6.85 13.41 19.44
CA SER A 111 7.32 14.20 20.59
C SER A 111 6.69 13.63 21.86
N SER A 112 7.52 12.97 22.66
CA SER A 112 7.25 12.70 24.06
C SER A 112 7.23 14.03 24.82
N SER A 113 6.05 14.62 25.00
CA SER A 113 5.84 15.66 25.99
C SER A 113 4.70 15.25 26.94
N GLY A 114 5.12 14.67 28.07
CA GLY A 114 4.48 14.88 29.36
C GLY A 114 3.13 14.21 29.60
N LYS A 115 3.10 12.88 29.71
CA LYS A 115 2.23 12.20 30.68
C LYS A 115 3.00 11.09 31.36
N SER A 116 3.36 11.33 32.62
CA SER A 116 4.00 10.39 33.53
C SER A 116 3.29 9.03 33.53
N PRO A 117 3.99 7.89 33.37
CA PRO A 117 3.40 6.58 33.60
C PRO A 117 3.50 6.27 35.10
N VAL A 118 2.72 7.00 35.91
CA VAL A 118 2.38 6.52 37.25
C VAL A 118 1.07 5.77 37.06
N GLN A 119 1.05 4.49 37.43
CA GLN A 119 -0.05 3.51 37.30
C GLN A 119 -0.01 2.61 36.06
N ASN A 120 0.99 1.71 35.97
CA ASN A 120 0.68 0.30 35.71
C ASN A 120 1.84 -0.66 36.05
N SER A 121 2.37 -0.60 37.28
CA SER A 121 3.30 -1.64 37.77
C SER A 121 2.58 -2.87 38.33
N LYS A 122 1.25 -2.87 38.39
CA LYS A 122 0.46 -3.96 39.02
C LYS A 122 -0.12 -4.99 38.05
N HIS A 123 0.05 -4.86 36.73
CA HIS A 123 -0.52 -5.83 35.79
C HIS A 123 0.51 -6.63 34.97
N MET A 124 1.81 -6.31 35.05
CA MET A 124 2.86 -7.09 34.36
C MET A 124 3.43 -8.23 35.21
N SER A 125 3.07 -8.33 36.50
CA SER A 125 3.51 -9.41 37.39
C SER A 125 2.82 -10.76 37.10
N ASP A 126 1.74 -10.77 36.30
CA ASP A 126 0.95 -11.98 36.06
C ASP A 126 1.37 -12.76 34.80
N ILE A 127 2.21 -12.18 33.92
CA ILE A 127 2.69 -12.85 32.70
C ILE A 127 3.99 -13.65 32.95
N GLY A 128 4.73 -13.35 34.02
CA GLY A 128 5.99 -14.02 34.36
C GLY A 128 5.87 -15.36 35.10
N ARG A 129 4.65 -15.81 35.47
CA ARG A 129 4.46 -16.92 36.42
C ARG A 129 4.09 -18.28 35.80
N LYS A 130 4.15 -18.44 34.46
CA LYS A 130 3.69 -19.67 33.78
C LYS A 130 4.71 -20.31 32.84
N GLY A 131 6.01 -20.13 33.11
CA GLY A 131 7.10 -20.57 32.23
C GLY A 131 8.08 -21.60 32.78
N GLY A 132 7.88 -22.17 33.97
CA GLY A 132 8.85 -23.13 34.51
C GLY A 132 8.31 -23.97 35.66
N GLU A 133 7.74 -25.12 35.33
CA GLU A 133 7.70 -26.31 36.20
C GLU A 133 7.15 -27.49 35.36
N HIS A 134 8.03 -28.11 34.56
CA HIS A 134 7.83 -29.49 34.14
C HIS A 134 8.03 -30.35 35.38
N ARG A 135 6.96 -30.91 35.93
CA ARG A 135 7.04 -31.91 36.99
C ARG A 135 7.19 -33.32 36.42
N HIS A 136 8.12 -34.01 37.04
CA HIS A 136 8.37 -35.44 37.10
C HIS A 136 7.13 -36.36 37.18
N GLY A 137 7.33 -37.58 36.66
CA GLY A 137 6.67 -38.84 37.08
C GLY A 137 5.59 -39.29 36.10
N GLY A 138 5.63 -40.47 35.46
CA GLY A 138 6.25 -41.74 35.82
C GLY A 138 5.17 -42.82 35.79
N ARG A 139 5.32 -43.81 34.91
CA ARG A 139 4.81 -45.18 35.05
C ARG A 139 5.76 -46.11 34.30
#